data_AF-A0A382WHX5-F1
#
_entry.id   AF-A0A382WHX5-F1
#
_cell.length_a   1.000
_cell.length_b   1.000
_cell.length_c   1.000
_cell.angle_alpha   90.00
_cell.angle_beta   90.00
_cell.angle_gamma   90.00
#
_symmetry.space_group_name_H-M   'P 1'
#
loop_
_entity.id
_entity.type
_entity.pdbx_description
1 polymer ?
#
loop_
_entity_poly.entity_id
_entity_poly.type
_entity_poly.pdbx_seq_one_letter_code
_entity_poly.pdbx_strand_id
1 'polypeptide(L)'
;PNGKGLTGAHAAAPIWGMYMKKIHKGIEKQSFELPRDVRYEQVNYHNGFFSPDRSKNTMRVALHSGVALPVKPTKLVEGSIKSININQTILPKRIEKQTPKKGRATNKNESPLVVASIPEPKPSPEKLETQTWYMLNLKKASFGQSERVPQSLLVSFLKHTRELAVNGKNRIQRARRVAIDHLYENLGSLNKKTKHGYSLDQLTTKSEIAHLKTKSND
;
A
#
# COMPACT_ATOMS: atom_id res chain seq x y z
N PRO A 1 24.88 -18.00 23.42
CA PRO A 1 23.97 -18.85 22.60
C PRO A 1 22.68 -18.08 22.26
N ASN A 2 22.61 -17.47 21.06
CA ASN A 2 21.62 -16.43 20.72
C ASN A 2 20.30 -16.95 20.11
N GLY A 3 19.74 -18.06 20.60
CA GLY A 3 18.39 -18.53 20.19
C GLY A 3 18.19 -18.79 18.68
N LYS A 4 19.26 -18.92 17.90
CA LYS A 4 19.19 -19.19 16.46
C LYS A 4 18.52 -20.55 16.24
N GLY A 5 17.38 -20.57 15.56
CA GLY A 5 16.64 -21.80 15.18
C GLY A 5 15.36 -22.07 15.98
N LEU A 6 15.11 -21.36 17.08
CA LEU A 6 13.85 -21.46 17.83
C LEU A 6 12.77 -20.58 17.18
N THR A 7 11.98 -21.16 16.29
CA THR A 7 10.76 -20.54 15.74
C THR A 7 9.52 -21.17 16.36
N GLY A 8 8.35 -20.54 16.23
CA GLY A 8 7.09 -21.15 16.68
C GLY A 8 6.85 -22.54 16.07
N ALA A 9 7.23 -22.73 14.79
CA ALA A 9 7.13 -24.02 14.11
C ALA A 9 8.12 -25.07 14.65
N HIS A 10 9.30 -24.66 15.12
CA HIS A 10 10.31 -25.59 15.59
C HIS A 10 10.18 -25.92 17.10
N ALA A 11 9.72 -24.96 17.90
CA ALA A 11 9.61 -25.14 19.35
C ALA A 11 8.18 -25.47 19.81
N ALA A 12 7.19 -24.69 19.39
CA ALA A 12 5.82 -24.79 19.92
C ALA A 12 4.96 -25.80 19.15
N ALA A 13 5.07 -25.85 17.81
CA ALA A 13 4.24 -26.73 17.00
C ALA A 13 4.42 -28.23 17.33
N PRO A 14 5.63 -28.76 17.64
CA PRO A 14 5.78 -30.14 18.07
C PRO A 14 5.07 -30.44 19.40
N ILE A 15 5.15 -29.52 20.36
CA ILE A 15 4.46 -29.65 21.67
C ILE A 15 2.95 -29.66 21.46
N TRP A 16 2.43 -28.71 20.67
CA TRP A 16 1.00 -28.64 20.33
C TRP A 16 0.53 -29.90 19.60
N GLY A 17 1.28 -30.38 18.61
CA GLY A 17 0.96 -31.57 17.84
C GLY A 17 0.91 -32.83 18.70
N MET A 18 1.86 -32.98 19.63
CA MET A 18 1.86 -34.11 20.58
C MET A 18 0.64 -34.07 21.50
N TYR A 19 0.28 -32.90 22.02
CA TYR A 19 -0.88 -32.73 22.90
C TYR A 19 -2.20 -32.98 22.17
N MET A 20 -2.39 -32.37 21.00
CA MET A 20 -3.62 -32.54 20.19
C MET A 20 -3.79 -33.97 19.69
N LYS A 21 -2.69 -34.69 19.38
CA LYS A 21 -2.77 -36.11 19.01
C LYS A 21 -3.30 -36.97 20.17
N LYS A 22 -2.98 -36.64 21.42
CA LYS A 22 -3.48 -37.37 22.60
C LYS A 22 -4.96 -37.06 22.83
N ILE A 23 -5.37 -35.79 22.76
CA ILE A 23 -6.75 -35.39 23.05
C ILE A 23 -7.72 -35.82 21.95
N HIS A 24 -7.34 -35.68 20.69
CA HIS A 24 -8.19 -36.08 19.57
C HIS A 24 -8.19 -37.60 19.33
N LYS A 25 -7.57 -38.41 20.21
CA LYS A 25 -7.61 -39.86 20.09
C LYS A 25 -9.03 -40.35 20.37
N GLY A 26 -9.72 -40.78 19.31
CA GLY A 26 -11.12 -41.22 19.38
C GLY A 26 -12.15 -40.11 19.24
N ILE A 27 -11.72 -38.88 18.96
CA ILE A 27 -12.64 -37.79 18.58
C ILE A 27 -12.81 -37.82 17.06
N GLU A 28 -14.05 -37.90 16.59
CA GLU A 28 -14.35 -37.84 15.16
C GLU A 28 -14.03 -36.46 14.58
N LYS A 29 -13.64 -36.42 13.31
CA LYS A 29 -13.35 -35.17 12.63
C LYS A 29 -14.66 -34.38 12.48
N GLN A 30 -14.74 -33.24 13.15
CA GLN A 30 -15.83 -32.30 12.92
C GLN A 30 -15.74 -31.76 11.49
N SER A 31 -16.81 -31.94 10.71
CA SER A 31 -16.93 -31.33 9.39
C SER A 31 -17.19 -29.83 9.56
N PHE A 32 -16.36 -29.00 8.91
CA PHE A 32 -16.62 -27.57 8.80
C PHE A 32 -17.55 -27.33 7.62
N GLU A 33 -18.81 -27.01 7.89
CA GLU A 33 -19.77 -26.62 6.86
C GLU A 33 -19.50 -25.19 6.40
N LEU A 34 -19.57 -24.98 5.09
CA LEU A 34 -19.36 -23.67 4.50
C LEU A 34 -20.57 -22.76 4.77
N PRO A 35 -20.35 -21.56 5.34
CA PRO A 35 -21.41 -20.57 5.48
C PRO A 35 -21.99 -20.17 4.12
N ARG A 36 -23.29 -19.84 4.08
CA ARG A 36 -24.02 -19.46 2.85
C ARG A 36 -23.41 -18.25 2.14
N ASP A 37 -22.78 -17.37 2.90
CA ASP A 37 -22.16 -16.15 2.40
C ASP A 37 -20.73 -16.36 1.89
N VAL A 38 -20.28 -17.62 1.79
CA VAL A 38 -18.96 -17.97 1.24
C VAL A 38 -19.15 -18.77 -0.04
N ARG A 39 -18.52 -18.28 -1.12
CA ARG A 39 -18.43 -19.00 -2.41
C ARG A 39 -16.97 -19.24 -2.77
N TYR A 40 -16.74 -20.22 -3.64
CA TYR A 40 -15.41 -20.46 -4.20
C TYR A 40 -15.33 -19.93 -5.63
N GLU A 41 -14.34 -19.09 -5.90
CA GLU A 41 -14.03 -18.65 -7.26
C GLU A 41 -12.65 -19.15 -7.69
N GLN A 42 -12.45 -19.20 -9.00
CA GLN A 42 -11.19 -19.60 -9.60
C GLN A 42 -10.28 -18.40 -9.81
N VAL A 43 -9.06 -18.51 -9.28
CA VAL A 43 -8.03 -17.48 -9.29
C VAL A 43 -6.79 -18.01 -9.99
N ASN A 44 -6.18 -17.22 -10.85
CA ASN A 44 -4.84 -17.52 -11.34
C ASN A 44 -3.80 -17.26 -10.22
N TYR A 45 -3.09 -18.30 -9.78
CA TYR A 45 -2.23 -18.20 -8.58
C TYR A 45 -1.02 -17.28 -8.75
N HIS A 46 -0.63 -16.96 -10.00
CA HIS A 46 0.50 -16.08 -10.26
C HIS A 46 0.16 -14.60 -10.09
N ASN A 47 -1.09 -14.21 -10.30
CA ASN A 47 -1.47 -12.81 -10.40
C ASN A 47 -2.72 -12.42 -9.58
N GLY A 48 -3.42 -13.39 -8.99
CA GLY A 48 -4.58 -13.12 -8.14
C GLY A 48 -5.84 -12.70 -8.89
N PHE A 49 -5.84 -12.72 -10.23
CA PHE A 49 -7.01 -12.36 -11.03
C PHE A 49 -7.96 -13.53 -11.21
N PHE A 50 -9.24 -13.20 -11.41
CA PHE A 50 -10.28 -14.15 -11.81
C PHE A 50 -9.86 -14.91 -13.07
N SER A 51 -10.08 -16.22 -13.06
CA SER A 51 -9.89 -17.09 -14.22
C SER A 51 -11.16 -17.93 -14.41
N PRO A 52 -11.92 -17.77 -15.50
CA PRO A 52 -13.15 -18.54 -15.70
C PRO A 52 -12.84 -20.04 -15.87
N ASP A 53 -11.78 -20.36 -16.59
CA ASP A 53 -11.42 -21.73 -16.93
C ASP A 53 -10.45 -22.31 -15.93
N ARG A 54 -10.69 -23.59 -15.60
CA ARG A 54 -9.80 -24.38 -14.77
C ARG A 54 -8.57 -24.78 -15.56
N SER A 55 -7.40 -24.38 -15.06
CA SER A 55 -6.11 -24.75 -15.62
C SER A 55 -5.13 -25.17 -14.53
N LYS A 56 -3.93 -25.64 -14.93
CA LYS A 56 -2.83 -25.90 -13.99
C LYS A 56 -2.44 -24.65 -13.19
N ASN A 57 -2.72 -23.47 -13.72
CA ASN A 57 -2.33 -22.19 -13.15
C ASN A 57 -3.43 -21.56 -12.28
N THR A 58 -4.50 -22.30 -12.00
CA THR A 58 -5.64 -21.80 -11.21
C THR A 58 -5.83 -22.55 -9.90
N MET A 59 -6.22 -21.82 -8.86
CA MET A 59 -6.65 -22.35 -7.57
C MET A 59 -8.04 -21.85 -7.22
N ARG A 60 -8.75 -22.57 -6.33
CA ARG A 60 -10.02 -22.12 -5.78
C ARG A 60 -9.79 -21.33 -4.50
N VAL A 61 -10.36 -20.15 -4.41
CA VAL A 61 -10.28 -19.28 -3.24
C VAL A 61 -11.68 -19.05 -2.68
N ALA A 62 -11.84 -19.18 -1.37
CA ALA A 62 -13.07 -18.84 -0.66
C ALA A 62 -13.21 -17.32 -0.56
N LEU A 63 -14.35 -16.80 -1.01
CA LEU A 63 -14.69 -15.38 -1.03
C LEU A 63 -16.04 -15.17 -0.40
N HIS A 64 -16.20 -14.04 0.26
CA HIS A 64 -17.51 -13.60 0.69
C HIS A 64 -18.39 -13.26 -0.53
N SER A 65 -19.68 -13.59 -0.51
CA SER A 65 -20.60 -13.47 -1.66
C SER A 65 -20.71 -12.04 -2.23
N GLY A 66 -20.41 -11.02 -1.44
CA GLY A 66 -20.37 -9.61 -1.88
C GLY A 66 -19.04 -9.13 -2.47
N VAL A 67 -18.02 -9.99 -2.53
CA VAL A 67 -16.67 -9.64 -3.00
C VAL A 67 -16.41 -10.29 -4.35
N ALA A 68 -15.97 -9.50 -5.32
CA ALA A 68 -15.59 -9.99 -6.65
C ALA A 68 -14.07 -9.95 -6.81
N LEU A 69 -13.52 -10.96 -7.48
CA LEU A 69 -12.12 -10.96 -7.89
C LEU A 69 -11.84 -9.89 -8.96
N PRO A 70 -10.62 -9.33 -8.98
CA PRO A 70 -10.23 -8.45 -10.06
C PRO A 70 -10.18 -9.23 -11.38
N VAL A 71 -10.70 -8.64 -12.44
CA VAL A 71 -10.68 -9.21 -13.80
C VAL A 71 -9.59 -8.51 -14.60
N LYS A 72 -8.87 -9.24 -15.46
CA LYS A 72 -7.91 -8.62 -16.37
C LYS A 72 -8.65 -7.69 -17.33
N PRO A 73 -8.20 -6.44 -17.52
CA PRO A 73 -8.76 -5.60 -18.57
C PRO A 73 -8.45 -6.25 -19.92
N THR A 74 -9.47 -6.78 -20.58
CA THR A 74 -9.37 -7.19 -21.98
C THR A 74 -9.06 -5.94 -22.80
N LYS A 75 -7.92 -5.91 -23.48
CA LYS A 75 -7.68 -4.89 -24.51
C LYS A 75 -8.77 -5.11 -25.57
N LEU A 76 -9.75 -4.22 -25.63
CA LEU A 76 -10.74 -4.22 -26.71
C LEU A 76 -9.96 -4.08 -28.01
N VAL A 77 -9.86 -5.18 -28.77
CA VAL A 77 -9.45 -5.13 -30.16
C VAL A 77 -10.61 -4.48 -30.89
N GLU A 78 -10.39 -3.27 -31.38
CA GLU A 78 -11.33 -2.37 -32.06
C GLU A 78 -11.74 -2.89 -33.47
N GLY A 79 -11.87 -4.21 -33.65
CA GLY A 79 -11.95 -4.85 -34.97
C GLY A 79 -13.35 -5.34 -35.40
N SER A 80 -14.34 -5.39 -34.51
CA SER A 80 -15.59 -6.12 -34.82
C SER A 80 -16.86 -5.50 -34.24
N ILE A 81 -16.94 -4.17 -34.18
CA ILE A 81 -18.22 -3.45 -33.98
C ILE A 81 -18.64 -2.81 -35.31
N LYS A 82 -18.95 -3.63 -36.31
CA LYS A 82 -19.66 -3.21 -37.54
C LYS A 82 -20.67 -4.27 -37.96
N SER A 83 -21.61 -4.62 -37.08
CA SER A 83 -22.93 -5.19 -37.44
C SER A 83 -23.66 -5.78 -36.23
N ILE A 84 -23.97 -4.99 -35.20
CA ILE A 84 -25.08 -5.36 -34.31
C ILE A 84 -25.99 -4.14 -34.22
N ASN A 85 -27.08 -4.21 -34.96
CA ASN A 85 -28.16 -3.23 -34.97
C ASN A 85 -28.98 -3.43 -33.69
N ILE A 86 -28.76 -2.60 -32.67
CA ILE A 86 -29.49 -2.64 -31.40
C ILE A 86 -30.34 -1.38 -31.29
N ASN A 87 -31.44 -1.34 -32.02
CA ASN A 87 -32.57 -0.51 -31.62
C ASN A 87 -33.33 -1.26 -30.53
N GLN A 88 -32.88 -1.13 -29.27
CA GLN A 88 -33.72 -1.21 -28.09
C GLN A 88 -32.91 -0.99 -26.81
N THR A 89 -33.39 -0.01 -26.03
CA THR A 89 -33.37 -0.02 -24.56
C THR A 89 -32.29 0.83 -23.85
N ILE A 90 -32.73 2.06 -23.55
CA ILE A 90 -32.53 2.87 -22.33
C ILE A 90 -31.16 3.55 -22.14
N LEU A 91 -31.21 4.87 -22.37
CA LEU A 91 -30.20 5.89 -22.11
C LEU A 91 -29.70 5.90 -20.65
N PRO A 92 -28.38 5.83 -20.40
CA PRO A 92 -27.80 6.51 -19.25
C PRO A 92 -27.75 8.01 -19.55
N LYS A 93 -28.46 8.77 -18.71
CA LYS A 93 -28.52 10.24 -18.66
C LYS A 93 -27.12 10.85 -18.71
N ARG A 94 -26.80 11.44 -19.87
CA ARG A 94 -25.58 12.21 -20.14
C ARG A 94 -25.56 13.46 -19.27
N ILE A 95 -24.60 13.56 -18.35
CA ILE A 95 -24.31 14.80 -17.63
C ILE A 95 -23.84 15.83 -18.66
N GLU A 96 -24.59 16.93 -18.79
CA GLU A 96 -24.28 18.08 -19.62
C GLU A 96 -22.93 18.68 -19.21
N LYS A 97 -21.95 18.63 -20.12
CA LYS A 97 -20.80 19.54 -20.07
C LYS A 97 -21.19 20.80 -20.81
N GLN A 98 -21.59 21.82 -20.06
CA GLN A 98 -21.72 23.17 -20.58
C GLN A 98 -20.34 23.66 -21.05
N THR A 99 -20.27 24.06 -22.31
CA THR A 99 -19.12 24.73 -22.91
C THR A 99 -19.26 26.24 -22.67
N PRO A 100 -18.22 26.98 -22.26
CA PRO A 100 -18.23 28.42 -22.37
C PRO A 100 -17.71 28.87 -23.75
N LYS A 101 -18.40 29.85 -24.31
CA LYS A 101 -18.10 30.52 -25.59
C LYS A 101 -16.78 31.30 -25.53
N LYS A 102 -16.16 31.38 -26.72
CA LYS A 102 -15.00 32.19 -27.13
C LYS A 102 -15.21 33.69 -26.80
N GLY A 103 -14.21 34.33 -26.19
CA GLY A 103 -14.18 35.78 -26.00
C GLY A 103 -12.86 36.33 -25.43
N ARG A 104 -12.05 36.90 -26.34
CA ARG A 104 -11.00 37.92 -26.16
C ARG A 104 -9.70 37.57 -25.40
N ALA A 105 -8.60 37.65 -26.14
CA ALA A 105 -7.23 37.59 -25.65
C ALA A 105 -6.83 38.86 -24.89
N THR A 106 -6.17 38.69 -23.75
CA THR A 106 -5.13 39.60 -23.22
C THR A 106 -4.13 38.80 -22.39
N ASN A 107 -2.86 38.93 -22.75
CA ASN A 107 -1.69 38.34 -22.11
C ASN A 107 -1.59 38.70 -20.61
N LYS A 108 -1.26 37.73 -19.75
CA LYS A 108 -0.33 37.85 -18.60
C LYS A 108 -0.28 36.56 -17.76
N ASN A 109 0.91 35.96 -17.72
CA ASN A 109 1.48 35.10 -16.69
C ASN A 109 0.69 33.83 -16.29
N GLU A 110 1.04 32.71 -16.91
CA GLU A 110 0.70 31.36 -16.46
C GLU A 110 1.28 31.09 -15.07
N SER A 111 0.46 31.27 -14.05
CA SER A 111 0.64 30.60 -12.77
C SER A 111 0.00 29.22 -12.89
N PRO A 112 0.66 28.11 -12.51
CA PRO A 112 0.04 26.81 -12.58
C PRO A 112 -1.18 26.81 -11.66
N LEU A 113 -2.34 26.45 -12.20
CA LEU A 113 -3.57 26.17 -11.45
C LEU A 113 -3.25 25.18 -10.34
N VAL A 114 -3.14 25.69 -9.12
CA VAL A 114 -3.05 24.88 -7.91
C VAL A 114 -4.42 24.22 -7.74
N VAL A 115 -4.53 22.99 -8.22
CA VAL A 115 -5.59 22.07 -7.81
C VAL A 115 -5.55 22.04 -6.30
N ALA A 116 -6.57 22.60 -5.64
CA ALA A 116 -6.70 22.56 -4.19
C ALA A 116 -6.53 21.10 -3.77
N SER A 117 -5.43 20.81 -3.07
CA SER A 117 -5.10 19.46 -2.67
C SER A 117 -6.21 18.98 -1.75
N ILE A 118 -6.92 17.92 -2.14
CA ILE A 118 -7.86 17.23 -1.26
C ILE A 118 -7.11 16.96 0.05
N PRO A 119 -7.62 17.38 1.23
CA PRO A 119 -6.97 17.12 2.50
C PRO A 119 -6.74 15.62 2.63
N GLU A 120 -5.48 15.20 2.70
CA GLU A 120 -5.18 13.80 2.97
C GLU A 120 -5.78 13.45 4.34
N PRO A 121 -6.60 12.39 4.45
CA PRO A 121 -7.22 12.03 5.72
C PRO A 121 -6.14 11.71 6.74
N LYS A 122 -6.23 12.32 7.92
CA LYS A 122 -5.31 12.05 9.03
C LYS A 122 -5.27 10.53 9.27
N PRO A 123 -4.07 9.91 9.33
CA PRO A 123 -3.98 8.48 9.49
C PRO A 123 -4.53 8.07 10.86
N SER A 124 -5.26 6.95 10.89
CA SER A 124 -5.71 6.34 12.13
C SER A 124 -4.51 5.99 13.04
N PRO A 125 -4.68 6.00 14.37
CA PRO A 125 -3.59 5.70 15.30
C PRO A 125 -2.96 4.32 15.05
N GLU A 126 -3.76 3.30 14.73
CA GLU A 126 -3.30 1.95 14.40
C GLU A 126 -2.43 1.91 13.13
N LYS A 127 -2.79 2.73 12.13
CA LYS A 127 -2.01 2.84 10.89
C LYS A 127 -0.67 3.54 11.15
N LEU A 128 -0.66 4.56 12.01
CA LEU A 128 0.57 5.23 12.44
C LEU A 128 1.49 4.30 13.24
N GLU A 129 0.95 3.47 14.12
CA GLU A 129 1.76 2.50 14.88
C GLU A 129 2.41 1.46 13.96
N THR A 130 1.65 0.96 12.99
CA THR A 130 2.14 0.03 11.96
C THR A 130 3.25 0.66 11.13
N GLN A 131 3.04 1.89 10.64
CA GLN A 131 4.05 2.64 9.89
C GLN A 131 5.30 2.91 10.74
N THR A 132 5.12 3.27 12.02
CA THR A 132 6.21 3.50 12.97
C THR A 132 7.02 2.22 13.20
N TRP A 133 6.35 1.08 13.38
CA TRP A 133 7.01 -0.21 13.51
C TRP A 133 7.78 -0.58 12.23
N TYR A 134 7.19 -0.36 11.06
CA TYR A 134 7.85 -0.63 9.78
C TYR A 134 9.11 0.22 9.60
N MET A 135 9.04 1.54 9.86
CA MET A 135 10.19 2.46 9.80
C MET A 135 11.34 2.02 10.72
N LEU A 136 11.05 1.57 11.94
CA LEU A 136 12.08 1.11 12.89
C LEU A 136 12.77 -0.18 12.45
N ASN A 137 12.08 -1.00 11.65
CA ASN A 137 12.60 -2.28 11.18
C ASN A 137 13.17 -2.23 9.75
N LEU A 138 13.21 -1.06 9.10
CA LEU A 138 13.74 -0.93 7.74
C LEU A 138 15.16 -1.51 7.59
N LYS A 139 16.03 -1.33 8.59
CA LYS A 139 17.40 -1.90 8.58
C LYS A 139 17.46 -3.43 8.74
N LYS A 140 16.42 -4.05 9.30
CA LYS A 140 16.36 -5.50 9.57
C LYS A 140 15.52 -6.24 8.53
N ALA A 141 14.55 -5.57 7.92
CA ALA A 141 13.66 -6.12 6.91
C ALA A 141 14.32 -6.19 5.51
N SER A 142 15.37 -5.41 5.28
CA SER A 142 16.24 -5.52 4.10
C SER A 142 17.18 -6.72 4.24
N PHE A 143 16.64 -7.94 4.21
CA PHE A 143 17.39 -9.20 4.12
C PHE A 143 18.11 -9.30 2.76
N GLY A 144 19.21 -8.56 2.59
CA GLY A 144 20.11 -8.69 1.44
C GLY A 144 19.57 -8.19 0.10
N GLN A 145 18.31 -7.76 0.02
CA GLN A 145 17.78 -7.01 -1.11
C GLN A 145 17.57 -5.56 -0.67
N SER A 146 18.30 -4.64 -1.31
CA SER A 146 18.07 -3.20 -1.26
C SER A 146 16.75 -2.85 -1.97
N GLU A 147 15.65 -3.46 -1.56
CA GLU A 147 14.31 -3.10 -2.03
C GLU A 147 14.03 -1.68 -1.55
N ARG A 148 14.25 -0.76 -2.48
CA ARG A 148 14.09 0.68 -2.32
C ARG A 148 12.74 0.96 -1.69
N VAL A 149 12.76 1.44 -0.44
CA VAL A 149 11.55 1.89 0.24
C VAL A 149 10.88 2.96 -0.62
N PRO A 150 9.59 2.83 -0.94
CA PRO A 150 8.90 3.80 -1.77
C PRO A 150 9.01 5.21 -1.17
N GLN A 151 9.50 6.17 -1.96
CA GLN A 151 9.66 7.57 -1.51
C GLN A 151 8.32 8.18 -1.06
N SER A 152 7.21 7.80 -1.72
CA SER A 152 5.86 8.22 -1.34
C SER A 152 5.53 7.85 0.11
N LEU A 153 5.92 6.65 0.53
CA LEU A 153 5.67 6.15 1.88
C LEU A 153 6.45 6.98 2.91
N LEU A 154 7.74 7.21 2.67
CA LEU A 154 8.59 8.04 3.54
C LEU A 154 8.04 9.47 3.65
N VAL A 155 7.69 10.09 2.53
CA VAL A 155 7.12 11.44 2.49
C VAL A 155 5.80 11.50 3.26
N SER A 156 4.89 10.55 3.03
CA SER A 156 3.60 10.51 3.72
C SER A 156 3.78 10.36 5.24
N PHE A 157 4.70 9.49 5.68
CA PHE A 157 4.98 9.27 7.09
C PHE A 157 5.53 10.54 7.76
N LEU A 158 6.47 11.23 7.10
CA LEU A 158 7.06 12.47 7.62
C LEU A 158 6.06 13.63 7.70
N LYS A 159 5.13 13.74 6.73
CA LYS A 159 4.04 14.73 6.76
C LYS A 159 3.13 14.49 7.96
N HIS A 160 2.65 13.26 8.13
CA HIS A 160 1.70 12.93 9.20
C HIS A 160 2.31 12.98 10.61
N THR A 161 3.61 12.76 10.74
CA THR A 161 4.29 12.75 12.04
C THR A 161 5.00 14.06 12.36
N ARG A 162 4.80 15.13 11.58
CA ARG A 162 5.47 16.43 11.77
C ARG A 162 5.13 17.07 13.11
N GLU A 163 3.84 17.13 13.45
CA GLU A 163 3.38 17.69 14.73
C GLU A 163 3.82 16.82 15.92
N LEU A 164 3.92 15.50 15.70
CA LEU A 164 4.41 14.54 16.68
C LEU A 164 5.94 14.55 16.82
N ALA A 165 6.67 15.27 15.99
CA ALA A 165 8.13 15.37 16.11
C ALA A 165 8.52 16.24 17.32
N VAL A 166 7.74 17.28 17.61
CA VAL A 166 8.03 18.28 18.65
C VAL A 166 7.70 17.75 20.05
N ASN A 167 6.55 17.07 20.20
CA ASN A 167 6.03 16.62 21.50
C ASN A 167 5.82 15.10 21.60
N GLY A 168 6.16 14.33 20.56
CA GLY A 168 5.82 12.91 20.48
C GLY A 168 6.79 11.98 21.21
N LYS A 169 6.34 10.72 21.36
CA LYS A 169 7.09 9.64 22.01
C LYS A 169 8.42 9.36 21.29
N ASN A 170 9.48 9.05 22.03
CA ASN A 170 10.83 8.71 21.54
C ASN A 170 10.85 7.69 20.37
N ARG A 171 9.88 6.77 20.35
CA ARG A 171 9.72 5.77 19.30
C ARG A 171 9.43 6.37 17.92
N ILE A 172 8.58 7.40 17.86
CA ILE A 172 8.22 8.09 16.62
C ILE A 172 9.42 8.92 16.14
N GLN A 173 10.12 9.60 17.05
CA GLN A 173 11.33 10.36 16.71
C GLN A 173 12.41 9.47 16.09
N ARG A 174 12.63 8.26 16.65
CA ARG A 174 13.55 7.28 16.06
C ARG A 174 13.10 6.81 14.67
N ALA A 175 11.81 6.51 14.51
CA ALA A 175 11.24 6.12 13.22
C ALA A 175 11.41 7.23 12.17
N ARG A 176 11.18 8.50 12.55
CA ARG A 176 11.39 9.67 11.70
C ARG A 176 12.85 9.79 11.26
N ARG A 177 13.82 9.64 12.18
CA ARG A 177 15.25 9.65 11.83
C ARG A 177 15.61 8.61 10.76
N VAL A 178 15.10 7.39 10.90
CA VAL A 178 15.34 6.33 9.91
C VAL A 178 14.72 6.67 8.54
N ALA A 179 13.51 7.23 8.54
CA ALA A 179 12.84 7.65 7.31
C ALA A 179 13.61 8.78 6.60
N ILE A 180 14.11 9.74 7.37
CA ILE A 180 14.92 10.87 6.89
C ILE A 180 16.24 10.38 6.31
N ASP A 181 16.96 9.50 7.02
CA ASP A 181 18.23 8.93 6.55
C ASP A 181 18.05 8.26 5.19
N HIS A 182 17.03 7.39 5.04
CA HIS A 182 16.74 6.73 3.76
C HIS A 182 16.32 7.69 2.65
N LEU A 183 15.58 8.75 2.99
CA LEU A 183 15.17 9.74 1.99
C LEU A 183 16.37 10.58 1.54
N TYR A 184 17.30 10.89 2.46
CA TYR A 184 18.55 11.57 2.18
C TYR A 184 19.50 10.72 1.34
N GLU A 185 19.71 9.44 1.65
CA GLU A 185 20.50 8.50 0.85
C GLU A 185 20.02 8.43 -0.61
N ASN A 186 18.70 8.47 -0.82
CA ASN A 186 18.11 8.41 -2.16
C ASN A 186 18.19 9.74 -2.94
N LEU A 187 18.14 10.88 -2.24
CA LEU A 187 18.16 12.20 -2.88
C LEU A 187 19.57 12.77 -3.04
N GLY A 188 20.47 12.44 -2.10
CA GLY A 188 21.82 12.99 -1.99
C GLY A 188 21.90 14.46 -1.59
N SER A 189 20.78 15.12 -1.31
CA SER A 189 20.73 16.55 -0.95
C SER A 189 19.43 16.92 -0.24
N LEU A 190 19.51 17.86 0.69
CA LEU A 190 18.39 18.42 1.44
C LEU A 190 17.41 19.23 0.56
N ASN A 191 17.93 19.90 -0.46
CA ASN A 191 17.18 20.85 -1.29
C ASN A 191 16.56 20.21 -2.53
N LYS A 192 16.96 18.97 -2.86
CA LYS A 192 16.45 18.24 -4.01
C LYS A 192 15.01 17.80 -3.75
N LYS A 193 14.13 18.04 -4.72
CA LYS A 193 12.72 17.67 -4.61
C LYS A 193 12.52 16.19 -4.96
N THR A 194 11.64 15.53 -4.22
CA THR A 194 11.12 14.21 -4.57
C THR A 194 10.26 14.28 -5.83
N LYS A 195 9.93 13.13 -6.44
CA LYS A 195 8.97 13.05 -7.56
C LYS A 195 7.59 13.65 -7.22
N HIS A 196 7.29 13.82 -5.93
CA HIS A 196 6.07 14.42 -5.41
C HIS A 196 6.22 15.91 -5.06
N GLY A 197 7.33 16.56 -5.42
CA GLY A 197 7.55 18.00 -5.26
C GLY A 197 8.04 18.46 -3.89
N TYR A 198 8.11 17.58 -2.89
CA TYR A 198 8.56 17.91 -1.54
C TYR A 198 10.08 17.85 -1.42
N SER A 199 10.70 18.85 -0.79
CA SER A 199 12.10 18.80 -0.35
C SER A 199 12.21 18.21 1.06
N LEU A 200 13.37 17.67 1.41
CA LEU A 200 13.58 17.09 2.74
C LEU A 200 13.50 18.17 3.84
N ASP A 201 13.96 19.39 3.55
CA ASP A 201 13.85 20.56 4.45
C ASP A 201 12.39 20.89 4.81
N GLN A 202 11.43 20.72 3.88
CA GLN A 202 10.00 20.95 4.14
C GLN A 202 9.36 19.89 5.05
N LEU A 203 9.93 18.68 5.09
CA LEU A 203 9.40 17.51 5.79
C LEU A 203 10.03 17.29 7.17
N THR A 204 11.12 18.00 7.45
CA THR A 204 11.93 17.84 8.66
C THR A 204 11.82 19.04 9.58
N THR A 205 12.18 18.83 10.85
CA THR A 205 12.22 19.87 11.87
C THR A 205 13.65 20.41 11.99
N LYS A 206 13.83 21.65 12.45
CA LYS A 206 15.16 22.27 12.62
C LYS A 206 16.14 21.40 13.42
N SER A 207 15.65 20.70 14.45
CA SER A 207 16.42 19.78 15.29
C SER A 207 16.87 18.51 14.53
N GLU A 208 16.09 18.02 13.58
CA GLU A 208 16.40 16.83 12.77
C GLU A 208 17.43 17.16 11.70
N ILE A 209 17.38 18.37 11.12
CA ILE A 209 18.35 18.85 10.13
C ILE A 209 19.75 19.02 10.75
N ALA A 210 19.83 19.50 11.98
CA ALA A 210 21.10 19.61 12.71
C ALA A 210 21.81 18.25 12.82
N HIS A 211 21.05 17.18 13.10
CA HIS A 211 21.57 15.82 13.18
C HIS A 211 22.06 15.24 11.85
N LEU A 212 21.50 15.68 10.71
CA LEU A 212 21.97 15.24 9.40
C LEU A 212 23.28 15.93 9.01
N LYS A 213 23.40 17.22 9.32
CA LYS A 213 24.62 18.00 9.04
C LYS A 213 25.83 17.47 9.80
N THR A 214 25.64 17.04 11.06
CA THR A 214 26.72 16.41 11.84
C THR A 214 27.20 15.09 11.23
N LYS A 215 26.30 14.35 10.57
CA LYS A 215 26.61 13.03 9.97
C LYS A 215 27.21 13.12 8.56
N SER A 216 27.16 14.30 7.93
CA SER A 216 27.71 14.56 6.59
C SER A 216 29.13 15.13 6.62
N ASN A 217 29.63 15.51 7.80
CA ASN A 217 30.95 16.09 8.01
C ASN A 217 31.98 15.08 8.58
N ASP A 218 31.57 13.83 8.78
CA ASP A 218 32.42 12.66 9.07
C ASP A 218 32.56 11.82 7.79
#